data_AF-A0A7S0MEJ5-F1
#
_entry.id   AF-A0A7S0MEJ5-F1
#
_cell.length_a   1.000
_cell.length_b   1.000
_cell.length_c   1.000
_cell.angle_alpha   90.00
_cell.angle_beta   90.00
_cell.angle_gamma   90.00
#
_symmetry.space_group_name_H-M   'P 1'
#
loop_
_entity.id
_entity.type
_entity.pdbx_description
1 polymer ?
#
loop_
_entity_poly.entity_id
_entity_poly.type
_entity_poly.pdbx_seq_one_letter_code
_entity_poly.pdbx_strand_id
1 'polypeptide(L)'
;LSLSLSLSLSLSLSQFHTVYQEDLGQLASMRFGEQAQTKTPLMAHARNQQRTATTTLFDRDASPVSALQSPPAAKLRALTFASSTFKRLHREARCPAKDFELLISIESFLRAICDSVKLPNSLQVADAFLEKVRREALGEGRNSVVAQRVDEFLDSVPGLAQRLWTSLSELNWKDDRRVELCTLINLAIRLDESTLLKELMPMIKAINSLCVSRGKVDGCWPHEGRCFRGGGLPDCARVFFQAGAKYRVPGFLATSFSETVAFRFAERQFTASNGEMPAVMWTVQVDPRGASDSTLRCKQVTYVKHSNLGEEQEFLFAPYSVFTVTRTQWSAKPNYRTPHCIWVEAALDNFSRGRGPAPY
;
A
#
# COMPACT_ATOMS: atom_id res chain seq x y z
N LEU A 1 36.53 -55.28 11.40
CA LEU A 1 37.26 -54.01 11.53
C LEU A 1 36.22 -52.90 11.67
N SER A 2 35.64 -52.65 12.85
CA SER A 2 36.21 -52.15 14.12
C SER A 2 36.29 -50.62 14.21
N LEU A 3 35.17 -50.03 14.67
CA LEU A 3 35.05 -49.07 15.78
C LEU A 3 35.97 -47.82 15.95
N SER A 4 35.27 -46.70 16.18
CA SER A 4 35.36 -45.75 17.33
C SER A 4 36.25 -44.48 17.31
N LEU A 5 35.56 -43.34 17.52
CA LEU A 5 35.78 -42.26 18.53
C LEU A 5 37.16 -41.57 18.64
N SER A 6 37.23 -40.23 18.69
CA SER A 6 36.98 -39.48 19.94
C SER A 6 36.90 -37.94 19.74
N LEU A 7 36.38 -37.23 20.77
CA LEU A 7 36.19 -35.76 20.82
C LEU A 7 37.40 -35.03 21.43
N SER A 8 37.48 -33.70 21.25
CA SER A 8 37.61 -32.76 22.39
C SER A 8 37.29 -31.31 22.02
N LEU A 9 36.66 -30.57 22.97
CA LEU A 9 36.47 -29.11 22.92
C LEU A 9 37.60 -28.41 23.70
N SER A 10 37.82 -27.12 23.39
CA SER A 10 38.03 -26.12 24.44
C SER A 10 37.55 -24.72 24.01
N LEU A 11 37.01 -23.97 24.98
CA LEU A 11 36.61 -22.57 24.88
C LEU A 11 37.66 -21.70 25.59
N SER A 12 37.80 -20.43 25.19
CA SER A 12 38.30 -19.38 26.09
C SER A 12 37.78 -18.00 25.67
N LEU A 13 37.47 -17.16 26.68
CA LEU A 13 37.05 -15.77 26.54
C LEU A 13 38.14 -14.82 27.06
N SER A 14 38.37 -13.73 26.35
CA SER A 14 38.75 -12.41 26.90
C SER A 14 38.42 -11.34 25.84
N GLN A 15 37.45 -10.46 26.06
CA GLN A 15 37.49 -9.25 26.90
C GLN A 15 38.58 -8.25 26.51
N PHE A 16 38.14 -7.10 25.98
CA PHE A 16 38.74 -5.79 26.24
C PHE A 16 37.63 -4.74 26.46
N HIS A 17 37.74 -4.01 27.57
CA HIS A 17 36.90 -2.88 27.98
C HIS A 17 37.71 -1.58 27.90
N THR A 18 37.09 -0.46 28.31
CA THR A 18 37.72 0.85 28.69
C THR A 18 37.91 1.83 27.51
N VAL A 19 37.50 3.12 27.54
CA VAL A 19 36.41 3.86 28.21
C VAL A 19 36.39 5.29 27.61
N TYR A 20 35.28 6.05 27.64
CA TYR A 20 35.24 7.47 28.07
C TYR A 20 33.82 8.08 28.08
N GLN A 21 33.47 8.73 29.19
CA GLN A 21 32.28 9.55 29.41
C GLN A 21 32.66 10.68 30.41
N GLU A 22 31.87 11.76 30.45
CA GLU A 22 31.97 12.94 31.38
C GLU A 22 33.11 13.95 31.01
N ASP A 23 32.98 15.28 31.09
CA ASP A 23 31.99 16.12 31.79
C ASP A 23 31.99 17.63 31.37
N LEU A 24 30.86 18.28 31.69
CA LEU A 24 30.53 19.69 32.00
C LEU A 24 31.42 20.93 31.64
N GLY A 25 30.73 22.04 31.31
CA GLY A 25 31.24 23.41 31.39
C GLY A 25 30.15 24.50 31.21
N GLN A 26 29.79 25.24 32.27
CA GLN A 26 28.82 26.35 32.26
C GLN A 26 29.49 27.71 31.99
N LEU A 27 28.77 28.71 31.45
CA LEU A 27 28.50 30.00 32.14
C LEU A 27 27.77 31.05 31.27
N ALA A 28 27.19 32.04 31.98
CA ALA A 28 26.88 33.43 31.59
C ALA A 28 25.38 33.83 31.52
N SER A 29 24.91 34.32 32.67
CA SER A 29 23.71 35.13 32.87
C SER A 29 23.65 36.39 31.99
N MET A 30 22.46 36.77 31.53
CA MET A 30 22.04 38.18 31.52
C MET A 30 20.58 38.32 31.98
N ARG A 31 20.32 39.34 32.81
CA ARG A 31 19.00 39.69 33.34
C ARG A 31 18.43 40.91 32.61
N PHE A 32 17.19 40.81 32.14
CA PHE A 32 16.15 41.85 32.12
C PHE A 32 14.82 41.08 32.21
N GLY A 33 13.75 41.50 32.86
CA GLY A 33 13.44 42.83 33.39
C GLY A 33 11.99 43.16 33.03
N GLU A 34 11.04 42.81 33.92
CA GLU A 34 9.67 43.36 34.03
C GLU A 34 8.79 43.50 32.76
N GLN A 35 7.68 42.75 32.68
CA GLN A 35 6.36 43.24 33.17
C GLN A 35 5.26 42.16 33.06
N ALA A 36 4.25 42.27 33.92
CA ALA A 36 3.16 41.32 34.01
C ALA A 36 1.97 41.70 33.10
N GLN A 37 1.33 40.71 32.49
CA GLN A 37 -0.10 40.76 32.18
C GLN A 37 -0.74 39.39 32.35
N THR A 38 -1.76 39.33 33.21
CA THR A 38 -2.52 38.13 33.56
C THR A 38 -3.48 37.75 32.42
N LYS A 39 -3.37 36.51 31.91
CA LYS A 39 -4.42 35.87 31.11
C LYS A 39 -4.70 34.46 31.59
N THR A 40 -6.00 34.19 31.73
CA THR A 40 -6.61 33.00 32.34
C THR A 40 -6.31 31.71 31.56
N PRO A 41 -5.96 30.59 32.23
CA PRO A 41 -5.83 29.30 31.57
C PRO A 41 -7.18 28.56 31.51
N LEU A 42 -7.76 28.44 30.32
CA LEU A 42 -8.77 27.43 30.00
C LEU A 42 -8.31 26.65 28.75
N MET A 43 -8.76 25.41 28.58
CA MET A 43 -8.44 24.50 27.45
C MET A 43 -7.04 23.84 27.46
N ALA A 44 -6.69 23.15 28.55
CA ALA A 44 -5.50 22.27 28.62
C ALA A 44 -5.83 20.79 28.95
N HIS A 45 -7.00 20.26 28.53
CA HIS A 45 -7.40 18.87 28.79
C HIS A 45 -7.94 18.07 27.58
N ALA A 46 -8.10 18.67 26.39
CA ALA A 46 -8.70 18.01 25.23
C ALA A 46 -7.72 17.29 24.27
N ARG A 47 -6.39 17.49 24.41
CA ARG A 47 -5.40 16.98 23.42
C ARG A 47 -4.79 15.61 23.70
N ASN A 48 -5.01 15.02 24.88
CA ASN A 48 -4.33 13.77 25.26
C ASN A 48 -5.16 12.49 25.05
N GLN A 49 -6.44 12.59 24.66
CA GLN A 49 -7.31 11.43 24.40
C GLN A 49 -7.33 10.98 22.94
N GLN A 50 -6.86 11.80 21.99
CA GLN A 50 -6.82 11.42 20.57
C GLN A 50 -5.57 10.60 20.18
N ARG A 51 -4.50 10.60 20.99
CA ARG A 51 -3.27 9.83 20.70
C ARG A 51 -3.36 8.34 21.01
N THR A 52 -4.30 7.91 21.86
CA THR A 52 -4.48 6.50 22.23
C THR A 52 -5.40 5.73 21.28
N ALA A 53 -6.28 6.41 20.53
CA ALA A 53 -7.21 5.76 19.60
C ALA A 53 -6.54 5.25 18.30
N THR A 54 -5.45 5.89 17.85
CA THR A 54 -4.72 5.46 16.63
C THR A 54 -3.88 4.20 16.85
N THR A 55 -3.62 3.80 18.10
CA THR A 55 -2.75 2.64 18.41
C THR A 55 -3.53 1.32 18.44
N THR A 56 -4.82 1.33 18.79
CA THR A 56 -5.63 0.11 18.98
C THR A 56 -6.30 -0.43 17.71
N LEU A 57 -6.13 0.23 16.56
CA LEU A 57 -6.65 -0.23 15.27
C LEU A 57 -5.78 -1.30 14.59
N PHE A 58 -4.52 -1.46 15.02
CA PHE A 58 -3.50 -2.22 14.27
C PHE A 58 -3.19 -3.62 14.83
N ASP A 59 -3.78 -4.01 15.96
CA ASP A 59 -3.56 -5.30 16.63
C ASP A 59 -4.55 -6.38 16.13
N ARG A 60 -4.78 -6.43 14.81
CA ARG A 60 -5.79 -7.28 14.16
C ARG A 60 -5.15 -8.31 13.25
N ASP A 61 -5.61 -9.56 13.36
CA ASP A 61 -5.03 -10.74 12.72
C ASP A 61 -4.62 -10.52 11.26
N ALA A 62 -3.33 -10.70 11.03
CA ALA A 62 -2.70 -10.40 9.75
C ALA A 62 -3.07 -11.46 8.70
N SER A 63 -4.01 -11.15 7.81
CA SER A 63 -4.41 -12.08 6.75
C SER A 63 -3.37 -12.17 5.61
N PRO A 64 -2.90 -13.38 5.26
CA PRO A 64 -1.91 -13.56 4.21
C PRO A 64 -2.55 -13.44 2.81
N VAL A 65 -2.28 -12.30 2.17
CA VAL A 65 -2.54 -12.07 0.73
C VAL A 65 -1.81 -13.10 -0.14
N SER A 66 -0.66 -13.61 0.33
CA SER A 66 0.25 -14.51 -0.42
C SER A 66 -0.33 -15.88 -0.80
N ALA A 67 -1.42 -16.32 -0.18
CA ALA A 67 -2.05 -17.62 -0.44
C ALA A 67 -3.38 -17.50 -1.22
N LEU A 68 -3.74 -16.32 -1.71
CA LEU A 68 -4.75 -16.22 -2.78
C LEU A 68 -4.18 -16.91 -4.01
N GLN A 69 -4.93 -17.78 -4.67
CA GLN A 69 -4.42 -18.63 -5.76
C GLN A 69 -3.72 -17.79 -6.82
N SER A 70 -2.39 -17.74 -6.75
CA SER A 70 -1.57 -17.04 -7.73
C SER A 70 -1.76 -17.73 -9.07
N PRO A 71 -1.97 -16.99 -10.17
CA PRO A 71 -2.10 -17.60 -11.48
C PRO A 71 -0.86 -18.46 -11.77
N PRO A 72 -1.01 -19.62 -12.46
CA PRO A 72 0.09 -20.54 -12.68
C PRO A 72 1.33 -19.82 -13.22
N ALA A 73 2.52 -20.11 -12.69
CA ALA A 73 3.75 -19.37 -13.00
C ALA A 73 4.05 -19.30 -14.51
N ALA A 74 3.62 -20.30 -15.30
CA ALA A 74 3.68 -20.27 -16.76
C ALA A 74 2.82 -19.16 -17.40
N LYS A 75 1.60 -18.92 -16.87
CA LYS A 75 0.71 -17.83 -17.32
C LYS A 75 1.35 -16.46 -17.05
N LEU A 76 1.89 -16.27 -15.83
CA LEU A 76 2.58 -15.03 -15.44
C LEU A 76 3.80 -14.71 -16.32
N ARG A 77 4.58 -15.74 -16.71
CA ARG A 77 5.75 -15.57 -17.59
C ARG A 77 5.40 -15.17 -19.03
N ALA A 78 4.19 -15.48 -19.51
CA ALA A 78 3.74 -15.16 -20.86
C ALA A 78 2.93 -13.85 -20.96
N LEU A 79 2.33 -13.40 -19.86
CA LEU A 79 1.57 -12.16 -19.81
C LEU A 79 2.50 -10.94 -19.93
N THR A 80 2.16 -10.02 -20.81
CA THR A 80 2.81 -8.71 -20.93
C THR A 80 1.74 -7.63 -20.97
N PHE A 81 2.08 -6.37 -20.63
CA PHE A 81 1.13 -5.27 -20.83
C PHE A 81 0.66 -5.14 -22.28
N ALA A 82 1.47 -5.55 -23.27
CA ALA A 82 1.06 -5.50 -24.67
C ALA A 82 -0.02 -6.54 -25.02
N SER A 83 0.02 -7.70 -24.37
CA SER A 83 -0.89 -8.83 -24.60
C SER A 83 -2.00 -8.98 -23.56
N SER A 84 -2.03 -8.16 -22.49
CA SER A 84 -2.98 -8.33 -21.40
C SER A 84 -4.42 -7.96 -21.77
N THR A 85 -5.35 -8.76 -21.24
CA THR A 85 -6.79 -8.52 -21.27
C THR A 85 -7.11 -7.17 -20.64
N PHE A 86 -6.41 -6.82 -19.54
CA PHE A 86 -6.47 -5.52 -18.90
C PHE A 86 -6.28 -4.37 -19.89
N LYS A 87 -5.21 -4.37 -20.70
CA LYS A 87 -4.94 -3.23 -21.62
C LYS A 87 -6.06 -3.06 -22.65
N ARG A 88 -6.59 -4.17 -23.16
CA ARG A 88 -7.70 -4.17 -24.13
C ARG A 88 -8.97 -3.60 -23.49
N LEU A 89 -9.42 -4.18 -22.38
CA LEU A 89 -10.63 -3.75 -21.69
C LEU A 89 -10.51 -2.33 -21.13
N HIS A 90 -9.35 -1.93 -20.63
CA HIS A 90 -9.11 -0.57 -20.16
C HIS A 90 -9.25 0.45 -21.29
N ARG A 91 -8.76 0.17 -22.50
CA ARG A 91 -8.99 1.05 -23.65
C ARG A 91 -10.48 1.17 -24.01
N GLU A 92 -11.23 0.08 -23.90
CA GLU A 92 -12.65 -0.02 -24.28
C GLU A 92 -13.61 0.58 -23.22
N ALA A 93 -13.24 0.55 -21.94
CA ALA A 93 -14.11 0.98 -20.85
C ALA A 93 -14.23 2.51 -20.70
N ARG A 94 -15.45 2.97 -20.42
CA ARG A 94 -15.74 4.34 -19.99
C ARG A 94 -15.57 4.51 -18.48
N CYS A 95 -15.35 5.74 -18.03
CA CYS A 95 -15.56 6.09 -16.62
C CYS A 95 -17.07 6.00 -16.31
N PRO A 96 -17.46 5.48 -15.13
CA PRO A 96 -18.83 5.65 -14.66
C PRO A 96 -19.13 7.15 -14.53
N ALA A 97 -20.32 7.54 -14.99
CA ALA A 97 -20.80 8.93 -14.99
C ALA A 97 -21.59 9.25 -13.71
N LYS A 98 -22.05 8.21 -13.00
CA LYS A 98 -22.80 8.30 -11.75
C LYS A 98 -22.31 7.26 -10.76
N ASP A 99 -22.53 7.54 -9.49
CA ASP A 99 -22.19 6.71 -8.33
C ASP A 99 -22.78 5.29 -8.40
N PHE A 100 -24.06 5.16 -8.78
CA PHE A 100 -24.71 3.85 -8.88
C PHE A 100 -24.09 2.96 -9.97
N GLU A 101 -23.56 3.52 -11.06
CA GLU A 101 -22.87 2.74 -12.09
C GLU A 101 -21.59 2.10 -11.54
N LEU A 102 -20.90 2.80 -10.64
CA LEU A 102 -19.73 2.30 -9.92
C LEU A 102 -20.13 1.23 -8.89
N LEU A 103 -21.22 1.43 -8.15
CA LEU A 103 -21.68 0.45 -7.16
C LEU A 103 -22.15 -0.86 -7.81
N ILE A 104 -22.91 -0.80 -8.91
CA ILE A 104 -23.31 -1.98 -9.70
C ILE A 104 -22.08 -2.72 -10.24
N SER A 105 -21.06 -1.99 -10.70
CA SER A 105 -19.77 -2.57 -11.14
C SER A 105 -19.07 -3.35 -10.01
N ILE A 106 -19.05 -2.83 -8.78
CA ILE A 106 -18.48 -3.53 -7.63
C ILE A 106 -19.34 -4.72 -7.20
N GLU A 107 -20.67 -4.60 -7.20
CA GLU A 107 -21.60 -5.71 -6.91
C GLU A 107 -21.38 -6.89 -7.87
N SER A 108 -21.40 -6.63 -9.18
CA SER A 108 -21.15 -7.64 -10.21
C SER A 108 -19.75 -8.25 -10.10
N PHE A 109 -18.73 -7.43 -9.83
CA PHE A 109 -17.36 -7.91 -9.60
C PHE A 109 -17.26 -8.84 -8.38
N LEU A 110 -17.86 -8.46 -7.24
CA LEU A 110 -17.82 -9.24 -6.00
C LEU A 110 -18.53 -10.59 -6.16
N ARG A 111 -19.70 -10.61 -6.81
CA ARG A 111 -20.40 -11.86 -7.13
C ARG A 111 -19.55 -12.75 -8.04
N ALA A 112 -19.00 -12.18 -9.11
CA ALA A 112 -18.18 -12.92 -10.07
C ALA A 112 -16.89 -13.48 -9.43
N ILE A 113 -16.21 -12.74 -8.54
CA ILE A 113 -14.98 -13.24 -7.90
C ILE A 113 -15.29 -14.30 -6.84
N CYS A 114 -16.34 -14.13 -6.03
CA CYS A 114 -16.77 -15.13 -5.04
C CYS A 114 -17.23 -16.45 -5.71
N ASP A 115 -17.92 -16.36 -6.85
CA ASP A 115 -18.31 -17.51 -7.66
C ASP A 115 -17.10 -18.19 -8.34
N SER A 116 -16.18 -17.41 -8.94
CA SER A 116 -15.01 -17.96 -9.62
C SER A 116 -14.12 -18.82 -8.71
N VAL A 117 -14.07 -18.49 -7.41
CA VAL A 117 -13.36 -19.29 -6.42
C VAL A 117 -14.25 -20.30 -5.70
N LYS A 118 -15.56 -20.35 -5.98
CA LYS A 118 -16.53 -21.25 -5.36
C LYS A 118 -16.62 -21.10 -3.83
N LEU A 119 -16.82 -19.88 -3.34
CA LEU A 119 -17.17 -19.69 -1.92
C LEU A 119 -18.56 -20.30 -1.63
N PRO A 120 -18.77 -20.98 -0.48
CA PRO A 120 -20.10 -21.37 -0.04
C PRO A 120 -21.01 -20.15 0.07
N ASN A 121 -22.24 -20.23 -0.45
CA ASN A 121 -23.20 -19.11 -0.47
C ASN A 121 -22.60 -17.83 -1.10
N SER A 122 -21.85 -17.98 -2.19
CA SER A 122 -21.07 -16.91 -2.86
C SER A 122 -21.85 -15.62 -3.08
N LEU A 123 -23.14 -15.72 -3.45
CA LEU A 123 -24.04 -14.58 -3.63
C LEU A 123 -24.29 -13.82 -2.31
N GLN A 124 -24.76 -14.52 -1.27
CA GLN A 124 -25.05 -13.93 0.04
C GLN A 124 -23.79 -13.36 0.69
N VAL A 125 -22.65 -14.03 0.49
CA VAL A 125 -21.33 -13.61 0.97
C VAL A 125 -20.85 -12.34 0.26
N ALA A 126 -21.03 -12.24 -1.06
CA ALA A 126 -20.72 -11.03 -1.83
C ALA A 126 -21.62 -9.84 -1.43
N ASP A 127 -22.93 -10.07 -1.34
CA ASP A 127 -23.91 -9.03 -0.99
C ASP A 127 -23.68 -8.50 0.43
N ALA A 128 -23.49 -9.40 1.42
CA ALA A 128 -23.20 -9.01 2.80
C ALA A 128 -21.86 -8.26 2.96
N PHE A 129 -20.91 -8.49 2.05
CA PHE A 129 -19.64 -7.75 2.02
C PHE A 129 -19.78 -6.39 1.36
N LEU A 130 -20.49 -6.31 0.23
CA LEU A 130 -20.84 -5.06 -0.43
C LEU A 130 -21.52 -4.08 0.54
N GLU A 131 -22.48 -4.55 1.32
CA GLU A 131 -23.19 -3.71 2.31
C GLU A 131 -22.33 -3.28 3.51
N LYS A 132 -21.20 -3.95 3.79
CA LYS A 132 -20.20 -3.41 4.75
C LYS A 132 -19.39 -2.28 4.10
N VAL A 133 -18.83 -2.57 2.93
CA VAL A 133 -17.99 -1.65 2.15
C VAL A 133 -18.75 -0.35 1.81
N ARG A 134 -20.02 -0.45 1.39
CA ARG A 134 -20.87 0.69 1.07
C ARG A 134 -21.10 1.60 2.27
N ARG A 135 -21.54 1.05 3.40
CA ARG A 135 -21.78 1.82 4.63
C ARG A 135 -20.51 2.51 5.12
N GLU A 136 -19.37 1.81 5.07
CA GLU A 136 -18.07 2.40 5.40
C GLU A 136 -17.72 3.58 4.48
N ALA A 137 -17.84 3.41 3.16
CA ALA A 137 -17.53 4.41 2.16
C ALA A 137 -18.50 5.62 2.17
N LEU A 138 -19.78 5.39 2.47
CA LEU A 138 -20.78 6.45 2.65
C LEU A 138 -20.71 7.11 4.03
N GLY A 139 -19.86 6.61 4.93
CA GLY A 139 -19.68 7.17 6.28
C GLY A 139 -20.84 6.91 7.23
N GLU A 140 -21.73 5.97 6.92
CA GLU A 140 -22.86 5.60 7.76
C GLU A 140 -22.39 5.13 9.14
N GLY A 141 -22.99 5.71 10.19
CA GLY A 141 -22.60 5.44 11.58
C GLY A 141 -21.43 6.29 12.12
N ARG A 142 -20.87 7.24 11.34
CA ARG A 142 -19.93 8.24 11.87
C ARG A 142 -20.69 9.43 12.47
N ASN A 143 -20.19 9.99 13.59
CA ASN A 143 -20.78 11.17 14.24
C ASN A 143 -20.90 12.36 13.28
N SER A 144 -21.97 13.15 13.40
CA SER A 144 -22.47 14.11 12.39
C SER A 144 -21.45 15.13 11.85
N VAL A 145 -20.46 15.55 12.65
CA VAL A 145 -19.40 16.48 12.23
C VAL A 145 -18.46 15.86 11.17
N VAL A 146 -18.31 14.52 11.16
CA VAL A 146 -17.59 13.81 10.10
C VAL A 146 -18.50 13.64 8.87
N ALA A 147 -19.80 13.38 9.07
CA ALA A 147 -20.76 13.21 7.98
C ALA A 147 -20.87 14.46 7.08
N GLN A 148 -20.92 15.67 7.65
CA GLN A 148 -20.93 16.91 6.86
C GLN A 148 -19.72 17.09 5.92
N ARG A 149 -18.55 16.51 6.26
CA ARG A 149 -17.37 16.47 5.38
C ARG A 149 -17.32 15.25 4.46
N VAL A 150 -18.25 14.31 4.60
CA VAL A 150 -18.41 13.19 3.67
C VAL A 150 -19.25 13.64 2.48
N ASP A 151 -20.34 14.37 2.73
CA ASP A 151 -21.28 14.85 1.71
C ASP A 151 -20.59 15.64 0.58
N GLU A 152 -19.82 16.70 0.89
CA GLU A 152 -19.09 17.55 -0.07
C GLU A 152 -18.12 16.79 -1.02
N PHE A 153 -17.79 15.53 -0.72
CA PHE A 153 -16.86 14.71 -1.51
C PHE A 153 -17.47 13.40 -2.05
N LEU A 154 -18.67 13.00 -1.60
CA LEU A 154 -19.46 11.96 -2.26
C LEU A 154 -20.03 12.44 -3.61
N ASP A 155 -20.12 13.76 -3.80
CA ASP A 155 -20.51 14.44 -5.05
C ASP A 155 -19.66 14.10 -6.29
N SER A 156 -18.62 13.26 -6.16
CA SER A 156 -17.84 12.77 -7.30
C SER A 156 -17.61 11.25 -7.28
N VAL A 157 -17.88 10.63 -8.43
CA VAL A 157 -17.60 9.20 -8.69
C VAL A 157 -16.15 8.79 -8.36
N PRO A 158 -15.11 9.60 -8.67
CA PRO A 158 -13.74 9.26 -8.29
C PRO A 158 -13.46 9.34 -6.78
N GLY A 159 -14.13 10.26 -6.06
CA GLY A 159 -14.06 10.34 -4.61
C GLY A 159 -14.64 9.11 -3.93
N LEU A 160 -15.82 8.65 -4.38
CA LEU A 160 -16.40 7.39 -3.95
C LEU A 160 -15.48 6.20 -4.27
N ALA A 161 -14.86 6.17 -5.45
CA ALA A 161 -13.91 5.12 -5.83
C ALA A 161 -12.68 5.06 -4.91
N GLN A 162 -12.15 6.20 -4.46
CA GLN A 162 -11.07 6.22 -3.45
C GLN A 162 -11.55 5.70 -2.08
N ARG A 163 -12.77 6.01 -1.65
CA ARG A 163 -13.34 5.49 -0.38
C ARG A 163 -13.61 3.98 -0.43
N LEU A 164 -14.06 3.47 -1.57
CA LEU A 164 -14.21 2.03 -1.81
C LEU A 164 -12.84 1.33 -1.84
N TRP A 165 -11.85 1.91 -2.52
CA TRP A 165 -10.47 1.40 -2.56
C TRP A 165 -9.86 1.27 -1.16
N THR A 166 -10.04 2.28 -0.31
CA THR A 166 -9.52 2.35 1.06
C THR A 166 -10.45 1.76 2.12
N SER A 167 -11.40 0.91 1.73
CA SER A 167 -12.29 0.22 2.68
C SER A 167 -11.53 -0.80 3.52
N LEU A 168 -11.63 -0.64 4.84
CA LEU A 168 -11.14 -1.55 5.88
C LEU A 168 -12.09 -2.73 6.14
N SER A 169 -13.25 -2.74 5.49
CA SER A 169 -14.17 -3.87 5.51
C SER A 169 -13.50 -5.09 4.90
N GLU A 170 -13.66 -6.23 5.56
CA GLU A 170 -13.06 -7.49 5.15
C GLU A 170 -14.11 -8.57 4.86
N LEU A 171 -13.81 -9.36 3.82
CA LEU A 171 -14.54 -10.53 3.38
C LEU A 171 -13.93 -11.78 4.00
N ASN A 172 -14.75 -12.63 4.61
CA ASN A 172 -14.31 -13.98 5.01
C ASN A 172 -14.08 -14.80 3.74
N TRP A 173 -12.82 -15.18 3.53
CA TRP A 173 -12.34 -15.90 2.37
C TRP A 173 -12.11 -17.37 2.70
N LYS A 174 -11.54 -18.12 1.75
CA LYS A 174 -11.07 -19.49 1.99
C LYS A 174 -10.02 -19.54 3.09
N ASP A 175 -10.00 -20.69 3.77
CA ASP A 175 -8.99 -21.05 4.77
C ASP A 175 -9.00 -20.08 5.97
N ASP A 176 -10.20 -19.62 6.36
CA ASP A 176 -10.49 -18.64 7.43
C ASP A 176 -9.75 -17.29 7.33
N ARG A 177 -9.17 -16.99 6.17
CA ARG A 177 -8.51 -15.71 5.88
C ARG A 177 -9.54 -14.62 5.66
N ARG A 178 -9.15 -13.38 5.94
CA ARG A 178 -9.98 -12.19 5.72
C ARG A 178 -9.34 -11.30 4.65
N VAL A 179 -10.12 -10.79 3.70
CA VAL A 179 -9.56 -10.03 2.56
C VAL A 179 -10.29 -8.71 2.32
N GLU A 180 -9.50 -7.66 2.17
CA GLU A 180 -9.93 -6.28 1.87
C GLU A 180 -10.31 -6.14 0.38
N LEU A 181 -11.16 -5.16 0.04
CA LEU A 181 -11.58 -4.95 -1.36
C LEU A 181 -10.39 -4.65 -2.28
N CYS A 182 -9.43 -3.83 -1.85
CA CYS A 182 -8.21 -3.51 -2.61
C CYS A 182 -7.40 -4.77 -2.97
N THR A 183 -7.40 -5.77 -2.09
CA THR A 183 -6.73 -7.06 -2.29
C THR A 183 -7.43 -7.89 -3.38
N LEU A 184 -8.76 -7.92 -3.38
CA LEU A 184 -9.56 -8.60 -4.42
C LEU A 184 -9.39 -7.93 -5.79
N ILE A 185 -9.44 -6.59 -5.84
CA ILE A 185 -9.20 -5.79 -7.04
C ILE A 185 -7.82 -6.13 -7.63
N ASN A 186 -6.78 -6.10 -6.80
CA ASN A 186 -5.42 -6.42 -7.23
C ASN A 186 -5.23 -7.89 -7.63
N LEU A 187 -5.96 -8.84 -7.01
CA LEU A 187 -5.99 -10.23 -7.45
C LEU A 187 -6.57 -10.36 -8.87
N ALA A 188 -7.74 -9.75 -9.12
CA ALA A 188 -8.39 -9.80 -10.44
C ALA A 188 -7.51 -9.23 -11.56
N ILE A 189 -6.78 -8.14 -11.29
CA ILE A 189 -5.83 -7.55 -12.24
C ILE A 189 -4.62 -8.47 -12.51
N ARG A 190 -4.11 -9.19 -11.50
CA ARG A 190 -3.03 -10.19 -11.69
C ARG A 190 -3.51 -11.45 -12.43
N LEU A 191 -4.75 -11.89 -12.20
CA LEU A 191 -5.34 -13.04 -12.89
C LEU A 191 -5.56 -12.76 -14.39
N ASP A 192 -5.81 -11.49 -14.75
CA ASP A 192 -6.05 -11.01 -16.12
C ASP A 192 -7.23 -11.72 -16.84
N GLU A 193 -8.22 -12.18 -16.07
CA GLU A 193 -9.40 -12.88 -16.57
C GLU A 193 -10.47 -11.92 -17.09
N SER A 194 -10.96 -12.15 -18.32
CA SER A 194 -11.86 -11.18 -18.98
C SER A 194 -13.23 -11.05 -18.33
N THR A 195 -13.71 -12.03 -17.57
CA THR A 195 -14.98 -11.93 -16.84
C THR A 195 -14.84 -10.97 -15.67
N LEU A 196 -13.91 -11.25 -14.75
CA LEU A 196 -13.62 -10.40 -13.59
C LEU A 196 -13.24 -8.97 -13.99
N LEU A 197 -12.40 -8.82 -15.01
CA LEU A 197 -11.93 -7.51 -15.45
C LEU A 197 -13.02 -6.65 -16.10
N LYS A 198 -14.00 -7.24 -16.81
CA LYS A 198 -15.11 -6.48 -17.41
C LYS A 198 -15.91 -5.76 -16.32
N GLU A 199 -16.34 -6.50 -15.29
CA GLU A 199 -17.11 -5.94 -14.18
C GLU A 199 -16.31 -4.90 -13.39
N LEU A 200 -14.99 -5.09 -13.25
CA LEU A 200 -14.12 -4.23 -12.48
C LEU A 200 -13.64 -2.95 -13.22
N MET A 201 -13.71 -2.90 -14.55
CA MET A 201 -13.17 -1.76 -15.32
C MET A 201 -13.73 -0.37 -14.90
N PRO A 202 -15.03 -0.18 -14.61
CA PRO A 202 -15.57 1.11 -14.20
C PRO A 202 -14.90 1.66 -12.93
N MET A 203 -14.65 0.82 -11.92
CA MET A 203 -13.88 1.18 -10.72
C MET A 203 -12.45 1.62 -11.06
N ILE A 204 -11.75 0.85 -11.89
CA ILE A 204 -10.37 1.18 -12.30
C ILE A 204 -10.34 2.51 -13.09
N LYS A 205 -11.37 2.78 -13.88
CA LYS A 205 -11.52 4.06 -14.60
C LYS A 205 -11.82 5.23 -13.66
N ALA A 206 -12.67 5.03 -12.67
CA ALA A 206 -12.99 6.04 -11.66
C ALA A 206 -11.72 6.44 -10.87
N ILE A 207 -10.97 5.47 -10.35
CA ILE A 207 -9.69 5.74 -9.64
C ILE A 207 -8.68 6.43 -10.59
N ASN A 208 -8.44 5.86 -11.79
CA ASN A 208 -7.44 6.40 -12.71
C ASN A 208 -7.78 7.77 -13.28
N SER A 209 -9.04 8.23 -13.21
CA SER A 209 -9.41 9.60 -13.60
C SER A 209 -8.66 10.66 -12.77
N LEU A 210 -8.27 10.32 -11.54
CA LEU A 210 -7.52 11.18 -10.63
C LEU A 210 -6.00 11.16 -10.88
N CYS A 211 -5.49 10.22 -11.68
CA CYS A 211 -4.06 10.14 -12.02
C CYS A 211 -3.63 11.14 -13.12
N VAL A 212 -4.56 11.90 -13.69
CA VAL A 212 -4.35 12.68 -14.94
C VAL A 212 -4.91 14.11 -14.87
N SER A 213 -4.81 14.78 -13.72
CA SER A 213 -5.19 16.19 -13.54
C SER A 213 -4.22 17.14 -14.29
N ARG A 214 -4.51 17.39 -15.57
CA ARG A 214 -3.72 18.20 -16.53
C ARG A 214 -3.60 19.71 -16.23
N GLY A 215 -3.65 20.15 -14.98
CA GLY A 215 -3.61 21.59 -14.66
C GLY A 215 -3.11 21.93 -13.26
N LYS A 216 -3.65 21.28 -12.22
CA LYS A 216 -3.36 21.62 -10.81
C LYS A 216 -3.00 20.36 -10.03
N VAL A 217 -1.95 20.42 -9.19
CA VAL A 217 -1.77 19.41 -8.14
C VAL A 217 -2.81 19.68 -7.08
N ASP A 218 -3.93 19.01 -7.23
CA ASP A 218 -4.90 18.90 -6.18
C ASP A 218 -4.45 17.73 -5.28
N GLY A 219 -3.50 17.99 -4.38
CA GLY A 219 -2.93 16.96 -3.49
C GLY A 219 -1.54 17.28 -2.94
N CYS A 220 -1.07 16.43 -2.04
CA CYS A 220 0.28 16.50 -1.48
C CYS A 220 1.29 15.81 -2.42
N TRP A 221 2.53 16.30 -2.48
CA TRP A 221 3.65 15.63 -3.14
C TRP A 221 4.57 15.01 -2.09
N PRO A 222 5.17 13.83 -2.31
CA PRO A 222 6.09 13.24 -1.34
C PRO A 222 7.32 14.14 -1.12
N HIS A 223 7.79 14.23 0.13
CA HIS A 223 9.02 14.95 0.46
C HIS A 223 10.20 14.35 -0.32
N GLU A 224 11.00 15.20 -0.97
CA GLU A 224 12.08 14.79 -1.90
C GLU A 224 11.64 13.82 -3.01
N GLY A 225 10.34 13.73 -3.31
CA GLY A 225 9.82 12.78 -4.30
C GLY A 225 9.86 11.31 -3.83
N ARG A 226 10.00 11.03 -2.53
CA ARG A 226 10.09 9.67 -1.99
C ARG A 226 8.81 9.19 -1.31
N CYS A 227 8.33 8.01 -1.71
CA CYS A 227 7.26 7.29 -1.03
C CYS A 227 7.68 5.82 -0.81
N PHE A 228 7.03 5.14 0.13
CA PHE A 228 7.47 3.88 0.69
C PHE A 228 6.38 2.82 0.59
N ARG A 229 6.78 1.56 0.44
CA ARG A 229 5.88 0.41 0.54
C ARG A 229 6.57 -0.72 1.28
N GLY A 230 5.90 -1.29 2.28
CA GLY A 230 6.31 -2.56 2.87
C GLY A 230 5.57 -3.74 2.25
N GLY A 231 6.14 -4.92 2.40
CA GLY A 231 5.51 -6.18 2.06
C GLY A 231 6.45 -7.36 2.24
N GLY A 232 6.20 -8.41 1.47
CA GLY A 232 7.00 -9.65 1.46
C GLY A 232 7.57 -9.92 0.08
N LEU A 233 8.74 -10.54 0.03
CA LEU A 233 9.45 -10.92 -1.19
C LEU A 233 10.04 -12.33 -1.03
N PRO A 234 9.64 -13.33 -1.83
CA PRO A 234 10.24 -14.66 -1.73
C PRO A 234 11.70 -14.60 -2.22
N ASP A 235 12.61 -15.36 -1.59
CA ASP A 235 14.05 -15.29 -1.89
C ASP A 235 14.39 -15.52 -3.38
N CYS A 236 13.61 -16.36 -4.08
CA CYS A 236 13.76 -16.62 -5.51
C CYS A 236 13.59 -15.36 -6.38
N ALA A 237 12.99 -14.29 -5.85
CA ALA A 237 12.82 -13.00 -6.52
C ALA A 237 14.09 -12.16 -6.59
N ARG A 238 15.03 -12.36 -5.67
CA ARG A 238 16.14 -11.43 -5.46
C ARG A 238 17.03 -11.29 -6.70
N VAL A 239 17.11 -12.34 -7.51
CA VAL A 239 17.83 -12.36 -8.80
C VAL A 239 17.23 -11.39 -9.83
N PHE A 240 15.94 -11.08 -9.76
CA PHE A 240 15.27 -10.13 -10.66
C PHE A 240 15.56 -8.67 -10.31
N PHE A 241 15.61 -8.35 -9.02
CA PHE A 241 15.80 -7.00 -8.52
C PHE A 241 17.28 -6.60 -8.52
N GLN A 242 17.88 -6.53 -9.70
CA GLN A 242 19.22 -5.98 -9.93
C GLN A 242 19.12 -4.54 -10.43
N ALA A 243 20.13 -3.71 -10.16
CA ALA A 243 20.15 -2.33 -10.66
C ALA A 243 20.02 -2.29 -12.20
N GLY A 244 19.18 -1.40 -12.70
CA GLY A 244 18.81 -1.31 -14.13
C GLY A 244 17.67 -2.23 -14.56
N ALA A 245 17.21 -3.17 -13.73
CA ALA A 245 16.04 -4.00 -14.04
C ALA A 245 14.78 -3.13 -14.14
N LYS A 246 14.01 -3.30 -15.23
CA LYS A 246 12.77 -2.55 -15.48
C LYS A 246 11.58 -3.49 -15.46
N TYR A 247 10.52 -3.11 -14.76
CA TYR A 247 9.35 -3.95 -14.57
C TYR A 247 8.05 -3.15 -14.53
N ARG A 248 6.93 -3.86 -14.66
CA ARG A 248 5.58 -3.33 -14.43
C ARG A 248 4.93 -4.05 -13.26
N VAL A 249 4.24 -3.31 -12.39
CA VAL A 249 3.36 -3.89 -11.36
C VAL A 249 1.97 -4.07 -11.98
N PRO A 250 1.42 -5.29 -12.11
CA PRO A 250 0.14 -5.47 -12.80
C PRO A 250 -1.03 -4.71 -12.14
N GLY A 251 -1.19 -4.88 -10.83
CA GLY A 251 -2.22 -4.19 -10.04
C GLY A 251 -1.85 -2.74 -9.67
N PHE A 252 -2.73 -2.10 -8.89
CA PHE A 252 -2.40 -0.84 -8.23
C PHE A 252 -1.30 -1.04 -7.18
N LEU A 253 -0.34 -0.11 -7.14
CA LEU A 253 0.71 -0.08 -6.11
C LEU A 253 0.42 1.06 -5.13
N ALA A 254 -0.18 0.73 -3.99
CA ALA A 254 -0.30 1.64 -2.86
C ALA A 254 1.08 1.86 -2.22
N THR A 255 1.42 3.13 -1.95
CA THR A 255 2.63 3.57 -1.22
C THR A 255 2.23 4.65 -0.23
N SER A 256 3.01 4.90 0.81
CA SER A 256 2.79 5.97 1.79
C SER A 256 3.95 6.96 1.79
N PHE A 257 3.71 8.23 2.13
CA PHE A 257 4.79 9.17 2.43
C PHE A 257 5.49 8.87 3.77
N SER A 258 4.87 8.06 4.64
CA SER A 258 5.43 7.62 5.92
C SER A 258 6.13 6.27 5.79
N GLU A 259 7.46 6.28 5.98
CA GLU A 259 8.26 5.05 6.06
C GLU A 259 7.78 4.13 7.20
N THR A 260 7.36 4.69 8.34
CA THR A 260 6.79 3.96 9.48
C THR A 260 5.50 3.21 9.11
N VAL A 261 4.62 3.81 8.30
CA VAL A 261 3.41 3.14 7.81
C VAL A 261 3.80 1.98 6.90
N ALA A 262 4.75 2.18 5.99
CA ALA A 262 5.28 1.12 5.15
C ALA A 262 5.92 -0.03 5.97
N PHE A 263 6.68 0.25 7.02
CA PHE A 263 7.23 -0.79 7.92
C PHE A 263 6.14 -1.69 8.54
N ARG A 264 4.99 -1.12 8.94
CA ARG A 264 3.85 -1.91 9.44
C ARG A 264 3.28 -2.87 8.40
N PHE A 265 3.26 -2.48 7.13
CA PHE A 265 2.84 -3.40 6.04
C PHE A 265 3.86 -4.53 5.80
N ALA A 266 5.16 -4.27 5.98
CA ALA A 266 6.19 -5.31 5.93
C ALA A 266 6.07 -6.27 7.13
N GLU A 267 5.79 -5.75 8.33
CA GLU A 267 5.51 -6.54 9.54
C GLU A 267 4.26 -7.41 9.37
N ARG A 268 3.12 -6.83 8.97
CA ARG A 268 1.87 -7.55 8.70
C ARG A 268 2.10 -8.71 7.72
N GLN A 269 2.81 -8.47 6.61
CA GLN A 269 3.05 -9.51 5.60
C GLN A 269 4.04 -10.58 6.07
N PHE A 270 5.08 -10.22 6.81
CA PHE A 270 6.04 -11.17 7.38
C PHE A 270 5.33 -12.10 8.38
N THR A 271 4.62 -11.52 9.36
CA THR A 271 3.87 -12.26 10.39
C THR A 271 2.77 -13.13 9.78
N ALA A 272 1.97 -12.61 8.84
CA ALA A 272 0.92 -13.39 8.16
C ALA A 272 1.46 -14.63 7.42
N SER A 273 2.73 -14.61 7.01
CA SER A 273 3.40 -15.72 6.33
C SER A 273 4.20 -16.63 7.27
N ASN A 274 4.15 -16.41 8.59
CA ASN A 274 5.04 -17.07 9.56
C ASN A 274 6.55 -16.95 9.20
N GLY A 275 6.92 -15.88 8.51
CA GLY A 275 8.28 -15.64 8.00
C GLY A 275 8.62 -16.31 6.65
N GLU A 276 7.72 -17.09 6.03
CA GLU A 276 7.93 -17.68 4.71
C GLU A 276 8.09 -16.64 3.58
N MET A 277 7.55 -15.43 3.79
CA MET A 277 7.74 -14.29 2.90
C MET A 277 8.65 -13.24 3.58
N PRO A 278 9.97 -13.28 3.29
CA PRO A 278 10.95 -12.29 3.77
C PRO A 278 10.45 -10.85 3.67
N ALA A 279 10.55 -10.11 4.78
CA ALA A 279 10.12 -8.71 4.83
C ALA A 279 10.95 -7.83 3.89
N VAL A 280 10.29 -6.92 3.19
CA VAL A 280 10.92 -6.01 2.22
C VAL A 280 10.31 -4.61 2.31
N MET A 281 11.16 -3.61 2.11
CA MET A 281 10.84 -2.20 2.00
C MET A 281 11.24 -1.69 0.62
N TRP A 282 10.27 -1.21 -0.14
CA TRP A 282 10.50 -0.47 -1.37
C TRP A 282 10.49 1.03 -1.11
N THR A 283 11.54 1.71 -1.57
CA THR A 283 11.60 3.17 -1.65
C THR A 283 11.39 3.58 -3.10
N VAL A 284 10.26 4.19 -3.39
CA VAL A 284 9.85 4.62 -4.73
C VAL A 284 10.15 6.10 -4.89
N GLN A 285 11.02 6.41 -5.84
CA GLN A 285 11.39 7.76 -6.24
C GLN A 285 10.54 8.23 -7.44
N VAL A 286 9.88 9.37 -7.31
CA VAL A 286 9.38 10.21 -8.41
C VAL A 286 10.25 11.46 -8.53
N ASP A 287 10.18 12.20 -9.64
CA ASP A 287 10.92 13.46 -9.76
C ASP A 287 10.42 14.48 -8.70
N PRO A 288 11.29 14.96 -7.78
CA PRO A 288 10.88 15.92 -6.76
C PRO A 288 10.35 17.23 -7.37
N ARG A 289 10.81 17.60 -8.57
CA ARG A 289 10.37 18.79 -9.30
C ARG A 289 8.93 18.65 -9.82
N GLY A 290 8.39 17.43 -9.88
CA GLY A 290 6.99 17.16 -10.24
C GLY A 290 5.96 17.87 -9.35
N ALA A 291 6.36 18.31 -8.15
CA ALA A 291 5.58 19.17 -7.27
C ALA A 291 5.23 20.52 -7.93
N SER A 292 6.21 21.20 -8.52
CA SER A 292 6.08 22.52 -9.15
C SER A 292 5.93 22.47 -10.67
N ASP A 293 6.52 21.47 -11.33
CA ASP A 293 6.51 21.29 -12.78
C ASP A 293 5.59 20.13 -13.19
N SER A 294 4.53 20.45 -13.94
CA SER A 294 3.59 19.44 -14.46
C SER A 294 4.16 18.53 -15.56
N THR A 295 5.24 18.94 -16.22
CA THR A 295 5.90 18.16 -17.29
C THR A 295 6.75 17.02 -16.72
N LEU A 296 7.31 17.22 -15.52
CA LEU A 296 8.12 16.26 -14.76
C LEU A 296 7.29 15.40 -13.79
N ARG A 297 5.98 15.65 -13.71
CA ARG A 297 5.07 14.93 -12.83
C ARG A 297 4.80 13.52 -13.33
N CYS A 298 4.99 12.53 -12.46
CA CYS A 298 4.54 11.15 -12.69
C CYS A 298 3.03 11.12 -13.03
N LYS A 299 2.69 10.71 -14.26
CA LYS A 299 1.33 10.76 -14.84
C LYS A 299 0.51 9.49 -14.59
N GLN A 300 1.04 8.59 -13.78
CA GLN A 300 0.50 7.25 -13.51
C GLN A 300 0.21 7.04 -12.01
N VAL A 301 0.15 8.13 -11.22
CA VAL A 301 -0.04 8.09 -9.78
C VAL A 301 -1.05 9.15 -9.34
N THR A 302 -1.83 8.87 -8.30
CA THR A 302 -2.73 9.83 -7.66
C THR A 302 -2.50 9.86 -6.15
N TYR A 303 -2.69 11.03 -5.54
CA TYR A 303 -2.75 11.15 -4.09
C TYR A 303 -4.15 10.76 -3.62
N VAL A 304 -4.26 9.86 -2.64
CA VAL A 304 -5.55 9.41 -2.12
C VAL A 304 -6.04 10.41 -1.08
N LYS A 305 -6.92 11.31 -1.52
CA LYS A 305 -7.55 12.33 -0.67
C LYS A 305 -8.67 11.75 0.18
N HIS A 306 -9.47 10.86 -0.41
CA HIS A 306 -10.70 10.35 0.19
C HIS A 306 -10.47 8.95 0.75
N SER A 307 -9.54 8.87 1.70
CA SER A 307 -9.27 7.63 2.44
C SER A 307 -10.21 7.48 3.64
N ASN A 308 -10.54 6.25 4.01
CA ASN A 308 -11.11 5.96 5.34
C ASN A 308 -10.06 6.07 6.46
N LEU A 309 -8.78 6.10 6.10
CA LEU A 309 -7.62 6.22 6.97
C LEU A 309 -7.04 7.64 6.86
N GLY A 310 -7.35 8.49 7.84
CA GLY A 310 -7.16 9.95 7.74
C GLY A 310 -5.71 10.46 7.68
N GLU A 311 -4.69 9.61 7.86
CA GLU A 311 -3.29 10.03 8.05
C GLU A 311 -2.26 9.28 7.18
N GLU A 312 -2.66 8.30 6.36
CA GLU A 312 -1.68 7.43 5.68
C GLU A 312 -0.91 8.09 4.53
N GLN A 313 -1.39 9.24 4.04
CA GLN A 313 -0.78 9.98 2.92
C GLN A 313 -0.46 9.05 1.74
N GLU A 314 -1.46 8.27 1.33
CA GLU A 314 -1.31 7.23 0.30
C GLU A 314 -1.10 7.86 -1.09
N PHE A 315 -0.10 7.36 -1.79
CA PHE A 315 0.22 7.70 -3.17
C PHE A 315 0.08 6.42 -4.00
N LEU A 316 -0.96 6.39 -4.81
CA LEU A 316 -1.49 5.19 -5.45
C LEU A 316 -1.12 5.17 -6.92
N PHE A 317 -0.20 4.28 -7.31
CA PHE A 317 0.18 4.12 -8.71
C PHE A 317 -0.83 3.20 -9.43
N ALA A 318 -1.21 3.62 -10.63
CA ALA A 318 -2.16 2.92 -11.49
C ALA A 318 -1.63 1.54 -11.94
N PRO A 319 -2.53 0.62 -12.34
CA PRO A 319 -2.17 -0.68 -12.90
C PRO A 319 -1.14 -0.58 -14.04
N TYR A 320 -0.25 -1.55 -14.08
CA TYR A 320 0.87 -1.67 -15.03
C TYR A 320 1.92 -0.55 -14.99
N SER A 321 1.93 0.32 -13.96
CA SER A 321 2.95 1.35 -13.77
C SER A 321 4.38 0.80 -13.86
N VAL A 322 5.25 1.53 -14.56
CA VAL A 322 6.65 1.13 -14.84
C VAL A 322 7.59 1.64 -13.75
N PHE A 323 8.48 0.75 -13.29
CA PHE A 323 9.54 1.05 -12.33
C PHE A 323 10.91 0.54 -12.83
N THR A 324 11.98 1.24 -12.47
CA THR A 324 13.38 0.83 -12.71
C THR A 324 14.08 0.66 -11.37
N VAL A 325 14.67 -0.51 -11.09
CA VAL A 325 15.47 -0.73 -9.88
C VAL A 325 16.75 0.10 -9.97
N THR A 326 17.01 0.94 -8.97
CA THR A 326 18.22 1.79 -8.90
C THR A 326 19.26 1.21 -7.96
N ARG A 327 18.83 0.58 -6.86
CA ARG A 327 19.69 -0.05 -5.85
C ARG A 327 18.94 -1.15 -5.10
N THR A 328 19.67 -2.13 -4.59
CA THR A 328 19.17 -3.09 -3.58
C THR A 328 20.15 -3.24 -2.42
N GLN A 329 19.62 -3.58 -1.25
CA GLN A 329 20.37 -3.97 -0.07
C GLN A 329 19.70 -5.20 0.54
N TRP A 330 20.36 -6.34 0.40
CA TRP A 330 19.86 -7.60 0.93
C TRP A 330 20.25 -7.76 2.40
N SER A 331 19.34 -8.31 3.18
CA SER A 331 19.53 -8.61 4.60
C SER A 331 19.94 -10.07 4.76
N ALA A 332 20.87 -10.38 5.66
CA ALA A 332 21.25 -11.75 5.96
C ALA A 332 20.17 -12.50 6.77
N LYS A 333 19.29 -11.77 7.46
CA LYS A 333 18.16 -12.31 8.23
C LYS A 333 16.93 -11.41 8.01
N PRO A 334 16.27 -11.50 6.83
CA PRO A 334 15.16 -10.61 6.51
C PRO A 334 13.96 -10.84 7.42
N ASN A 335 13.62 -9.80 8.17
CA ASN A 335 12.43 -9.70 9.02
C ASN A 335 12.03 -8.22 9.07
N TYR A 336 10.89 -7.90 9.66
CA TYR A 336 10.35 -6.53 9.64
C TYR A 336 11.24 -5.45 10.28
N ARG A 337 12.19 -5.82 11.16
CA ARG A 337 13.18 -4.90 11.76
C ARG A 337 14.45 -4.75 10.90
N THR A 338 14.79 -5.79 10.14
CA THR A 338 15.95 -5.81 9.22
C THR A 338 15.53 -6.33 7.85
N PRO A 339 14.63 -5.63 7.14
CA PRO A 339 14.07 -6.11 5.88
C PRO A 339 15.10 -6.05 4.74
N HIS A 340 14.75 -6.64 3.60
CA HIS A 340 15.37 -6.28 2.33
C HIS A 340 14.98 -4.85 1.94
N CYS A 341 15.89 -4.06 1.39
CA CYS A 341 15.59 -2.72 0.89
C CYS A 341 15.81 -2.64 -0.62
N ILE A 342 14.82 -2.14 -1.35
CA ILE A 342 14.84 -2.01 -2.82
C ILE A 342 14.46 -0.58 -3.18
N TRP A 343 15.37 0.14 -3.85
CA TRP A 343 15.10 1.47 -4.36
C TRP A 343 14.72 1.37 -5.83
N VAL A 344 13.61 2.03 -6.19
CA VAL A 344 13.10 2.05 -7.56
C VAL A 344 12.74 3.47 -7.98
N GLU A 345 12.98 3.80 -9.23
CA GLU A 345 12.52 5.01 -9.88
C GLU A 345 11.23 4.70 -10.65
N ALA A 346 10.16 5.42 -10.35
CA ALA A 346 8.92 5.34 -11.11
C ALA A 346 9.07 6.11 -12.43
N ALA A 347 8.68 5.48 -13.54
CA ALA A 347 8.68 6.18 -14.82
C ALA A 347 7.70 7.36 -14.81
N LEU A 348 8.05 8.41 -15.57
CA LEU A 348 7.19 9.57 -15.78
C LEU A 348 5.79 9.18 -16.28
N ASP A 349 5.71 8.18 -17.15
CA ASP A 349 4.45 7.63 -17.63
C ASP A 349 4.56 6.17 -18.12
N ASN A 350 3.36 5.63 -18.40
CA ASN A 350 3.14 4.26 -18.81
C ASN A 350 3.51 3.96 -20.28
N PHE A 351 3.94 4.94 -21.09
CA PHE A 351 4.36 4.70 -22.48
C PHE A 351 5.78 4.15 -22.59
N SER A 352 6.59 4.33 -21.54
CA SER A 352 7.95 3.82 -21.47
C SER A 352 8.01 2.28 -21.68
N ARG A 353 8.93 1.82 -22.53
CA ARG A 353 9.12 0.40 -22.88
C ARG A 353 9.81 -0.37 -21.73
N GLY A 354 9.06 -0.71 -20.69
CA GLY A 354 9.47 -1.70 -19.68
C GLY A 354 9.49 -3.13 -20.23
N ARG A 355 10.44 -3.97 -19.77
CA ARG A 355 10.51 -5.39 -20.14
C ARG A 355 9.61 -6.22 -19.21
N GLY A 356 8.42 -6.59 -19.69
CA GLY A 356 7.52 -7.52 -18.98
C GLY A 356 6.95 -7.02 -17.63
N PRO A 357 6.10 -7.83 -16.98
CA PRO A 357 5.74 -7.66 -15.57
C PRO A 357 6.90 -8.12 -14.65
N ALA A 358 6.91 -7.66 -13.40
CA ALA A 358 7.72 -8.33 -12.37
C ALA A 358 7.14 -9.73 -12.09
N PRO A 359 7.97 -10.74 -11.75
CA PRO A 359 7.49 -12.11 -11.57
C PRO A 359 6.85 -12.40 -10.19
N TYR A 360 6.07 -11.47 -9.62
CA TYR A 360 5.39 -11.58 -8.30
C TYR A 360 3.97 -10.98 -8.32
#